data_AF-A0A3C2B8Y2-F1
#
_entry.id   AF-A0A3C2B8Y2-F1
#
_cell.length_a   1.000
_cell.length_b   1.000
_cell.length_c   1.000
_cell.angle_alpha   90.00
_cell.angle_beta   90.00
_cell.angle_gamma   90.00
#
_symmetry.space_group_name_H-M   'P 1'
#
loop_
_entity.id
_entity.type
_entity.pdbx_description
1 polymer ?
#
loop_
_entity_poly.entity_id
_entity_poly.type
_entity_poly.pdbx_seq_one_letter_code
_entity_poly.pdbx_strand_id
1 'polypeptide(L)' 'MDLDRYLSSVQLLDCHGRVTHHLTLQLDGTVSVRLSARTVTVIPATRSVLPPSARLGAGEYSHDQVVSTACDLASGRYT' A
#
# COMPACT_ATOMS: atom_id res chain seq x y z
N MET A 1 3.34 16.55 -18.80
CA MET A 1 3.85 16.23 -17.46
C MET A 1 2.88 15.23 -16.86
N ASP A 2 3.23 13.94 -16.88
CA ASP A 2 2.40 12.84 -16.36
C ASP A 2 2.44 12.83 -14.84
N LEU A 3 1.31 13.18 -14.21
CA LEU A 3 1.13 13.14 -12.76
C LEU A 3 1.39 11.73 -12.19
N ASP A 4 1.17 10.68 -12.99
CA ASP A 4 1.44 9.29 -12.67
C ASP A 4 2.92 9.01 -12.34
N ARG A 5 3.85 9.84 -12.84
CA ARG A 5 5.29 9.68 -12.55
C ARG A 5 5.70 10.16 -11.15
N TYR A 6 4.83 10.90 -10.45
CA TYR A 6 5.11 11.45 -9.12
C TYR A 6 4.47 10.64 -7.98
N LEU A 7 3.65 9.65 -8.30
CA LEU A 7 3.08 8.75 -7.30
C LEU A 7 4.07 7.60 -7.08
N SER A 8 4.88 7.70 -6.02
CA SER A 8 5.71 6.58 -5.59
C SER A 8 4.83 5.35 -5.39
N SER A 9 5.14 4.29 -6.13
CA SER A 9 4.38 3.04 -6.08
C SER A 9 5.29 1.85 -5.78
N VAL A 10 4.76 0.92 -4.99
CA VAL A 10 5.45 -0.31 -4.59
C VAL A 10 4.54 -1.49 -4.92
N GLN A 11 5.13 -2.54 -5.46
CA GLN A 11 4.45 -3.80 -5.73
C GLN A 11 4.96 -4.86 -4.75
N LEU A 12 4.05 -5.54 -4.08
CA LEU A 12 4.37 -6.68 -3.23
C LEU A 12 4.13 -7.96 -4.03
N LEU A 13 5.15 -8.80 -4.15
CA LEU A 13 5.12 -10.04 -4.92
C LEU A 13 5.16 -11.24 -3.97
N ASP A 14 4.33 -12.25 -4.22
CA ASP A 14 4.49 -13.52 -3.51
C ASP A 14 5.73 -14.29 -3.98
N CYS A 15 6.08 -15.37 -3.28
CA CYS A 15 7.17 -16.27 -3.63
C CYS A 15 7.06 -16.93 -5.02
N HIS A 16 5.91 -16.83 -5.69
CA HIS A 16 5.68 -17.28 -7.06
C HIS A 16 5.80 -16.15 -8.10
N GLY A 17 6.20 -14.94 -7.66
CA GLY A 17 6.34 -13.76 -8.51
C GLY A 17 5.01 -13.12 -8.91
N ARG A 18 3.90 -13.45 -8.24
CA ARG A 18 2.60 -12.84 -8.51
C ARG A 18 2.41 -11.60 -7.65
N VAL A 19 1.94 -10.52 -8.26
CA VAL A 19 1.65 -9.31 -7.51
C VAL A 19 0.42 -9.54 -6.63
N THR A 20 0.61 -9.38 -5.33
CA THR A 20 -0.44 -9.50 -4.31
C THR A 20 -1.02 -8.13 -3.95
N HIS A 21 -0.18 -7.09 -3.95
CA HIS A 21 -0.57 -5.73 -3.61
C HIS A 21 0.09 -4.71 -4.54
N HIS A 22 -0.67 -3.69 -4.92
CA HIS A 22 -0.12 -2.45 -5.44
C HIS A 22 -0.37 -1.34 -4.42
N LEU A 23 0.70 -0.73 -3.93
CA LEU A 23 0.66 0.40 -3.01
C LEU A 23 1.00 1.67 -3.78
N THR A 24 0.18 2.71 -3.66
CA THR A 24 0.38 3.99 -4.32
C THR A 24 0.24 5.12 -3.32
N LEU A 25 1.32 5.87 -3.09
CA LEU A 25 1.29 7.09 -2.29
C LEU A 25 0.46 8.16 -3.01
N GLN A 26 -0.54 8.70 -2.33
CA GLN A 26 -1.40 9.78 -2.82
C GLN A 26 -0.84 11.14 -2.42
N LEU A 27 -1.28 12.21 -3.11
CA LEU A 27 -0.84 13.58 -2.83
C LEU A 27 -1.25 14.09 -1.43
N ASP A 28 -2.27 13.50 -0.82
CA ASP A 28 -2.73 13.82 0.54
C ASP A 28 -1.94 13.08 1.64
N GLY A 29 -0.91 12.31 1.27
CA GLY A 29 -0.08 11.52 2.18
C GLY A 29 -0.71 10.19 2.62
N THR A 30 -1.89 9.84 2.10
CA THR A 30 -2.46 8.49 2.28
C THR A 30 -1.86 7.51 1.29
N VAL A 31 -1.98 6.21 1.58
CA VAL A 31 -1.53 5.15 0.67
C VAL A 31 -2.73 4.32 0.25
N SER A 32 -2.97 4.28 -1.05
CA SER A 32 -3.95 3.39 -1.66
C SER A 32 -3.34 2.01 -1.83
N VAL A 33 -3.98 0.98 -1.27
CA VAL A 33 -3.56 -0.42 -1.36
C VAL A 33 -4.59 -1.17 -2.18
N ARG A 34 -4.20 -1.61 -3.37
CA ARG A 34 -5.04 -2.46 -4.23
C ARG A 34 -4.68 -3.92 -4.02
N LEU A 35 -5.67 -4.72 -3.62
CA LEU A 35 -5.60 -6.16 -3.39
C LEU A 35 -6.65 -6.83 -4.26
N SER A 36 -6.24 -7.64 -5.23
CA SER A 36 -7.16 -8.27 -6.18
C SER A 36 -8.15 -7.25 -6.80
N ALA A 37 -9.43 -7.34 -6.45
CA ALA A 37 -10.51 -6.45 -6.93
C ALA A 37 -10.92 -5.36 -5.93
N ARG A 38 -10.18 -5.18 -4.82
CA ARG A 38 -10.51 -4.22 -3.76
C ARG A 38 -9.41 -3.18 -3.62
N THR A 39 -9.81 -1.96 -3.30
CA THR A 39 -8.91 -0.86 -2.94
C THR A 39 -9.22 -0.44 -1.51
N VAL A 40 -8.19 -0.31 -0.70
CA VAL A 40 -8.27 0.03 0.72
C VAL A 40 -7.27 1.16 0.98
N THR A 41 -7.64 2.13 1.81
CA THR A 41 -6.77 3.25 2.13
C THR A 41 -6.07 3.03 3.46
N VAL A 42 -4.76 3.25 3.50
CA VAL A 42 -3.99 3.35 4.73
C VAL A 42 -3.69 4.82 5.00
N ILE A 43 -3.90 5.26 6.23
CA ILE A 43 -3.53 6.59 6.73
C ILE A 43 -2.26 6.43 7.56
N PRO A 44 -1.06 6.76 7.02
CA PRO A 44 0.20 6.55 7.71
C PRO A 44 0.31 7.34 9.03
N ALA A 45 -0.22 8.56 9.07
CA ALA A 45 -0.16 9.45 10.23
C ALA A 45 -0.77 8.83 11.50
N THR A 46 -1.81 8.01 11.35
CA THR A 46 -2.51 7.34 12.46
C THR A 46 -2.40 5.82 12.40
N ARG A 47 -1.61 5.30 11.45
CA ARG A 47 -1.49 3.87 11.15
C ARG A 47 -2.85 3.15 11.01
N SER A 48 -3.84 3.87 10.49
CA SER A 48 -5.24 3.42 10.40
C SER A 48 -5.57 2.91 9.00
N VAL A 49 -6.54 2.00 8.90
CA VAL A 49 -7.00 1.41 7.64
C VAL A 49 -8.46 1.76 7.42
N LEU A 50 -8.81 2.16 6.21
CA LEU A 50 -10.16 2.54 5.80
C LEU A 50 -10.65 1.64 4.64
N PRO A 51 -11.79 0.93 4.82
CA PRO A 51 -12.59 0.86 6.03
C PRO A 51 -11.88 0.09 7.18
N PRO A 52 -12.20 0.35 8.46
CA PRO A 52 -11.52 -0.29 9.61
C PRO A 52 -11.63 -1.82 9.66
N SER A 53 -12.65 -2.38 9.02
CA SER A 53 -12.85 -3.83 8.89
C SER A 53 -12.02 -4.46 7.76
N ALA A 54 -11.35 -3.66 6.94
CA ALA A 54 -10.55 -4.17 5.84
C ALA A 54 -9.32 -4.92 6.35
N ARG A 55 -9.17 -6.15 5.87
CA ARG A 55 -7.96 -6.95 6.05
C ARG A 55 -7.09 -6.80 4.80
N LEU A 56 -5.82 -6.50 5.04
CA LEU A 56 -4.82 -6.27 4.00
C LEU A 56 -3.89 -7.46 3.81
N GLY A 57 -4.09 -8.57 4.53
CA GLY A 57 -3.25 -9.75 4.36
C GLY A 57 -3.62 -10.52 3.10
N ALA A 58 -2.64 -10.82 2.25
CA ALA A 58 -2.81 -11.67 1.07
C ALA A 58 -1.49 -12.34 0.67
N GLY A 59 -1.56 -13.60 0.26
CA GLY A 59 -0.38 -14.42 -0.02
C GLY A 59 0.46 -14.60 1.25
N GLU A 60 1.73 -14.21 1.17
CA GLU A 60 2.69 -14.29 2.26
C GLU A 60 2.73 -13.04 3.16
N TYR A 61 2.05 -11.97 2.78
CA TYR A 61 2.05 -10.71 3.53
C TYR A 61 0.91 -10.67 4.54
N SER A 62 1.25 -10.42 5.80
CA SER A 62 0.29 -10.16 6.87
C SER A 62 -0.29 -8.75 6.77
N HIS A 63 -1.43 -8.51 7.42
CA HIS A 63 -2.03 -7.18 7.50
C HIS A 63 -1.03 -6.12 8.03
N ASP A 64 -0.35 -6.43 9.13
CA ASP A 64 0.57 -5.49 9.78
C ASP A 64 1.82 -5.22 8.92
N GLN A 65 2.29 -6.21 8.17
CA GLN A 65 3.39 -6.04 7.22
C GLN A 65 2.99 -5.06 6.11
N VAL A 66 1.81 -5.22 5.51
CA VAL A 66 1.33 -4.30 4.45
C VAL A 66 1.14 -2.88 4.99
N VAL A 67 0.59 -2.74 6.20
CA VAL A 67 0.46 -1.42 6.85
C VAL A 67 1.83 -0.80 7.13
N SER A 68 2.82 -1.59 7.57
CA SER A 68 4.19 -1.11 7.77
C SER A 68 4.80 -0.60 6.46
N THR A 69 4.71 -1.40 5.38
CA THR A 69 5.23 -1.00 4.06
C THR A 69 4.57 0.28 3.56
N ALA A 70 3.26 0.45 3.77
CA ALA A 70 2.56 1.68 3.41
C ALA A 70 3.09 2.90 4.20
N CYS A 71 3.38 2.74 5.50
CA CYS A 71 3.99 3.81 6.29
C CYS A 71 5.42 4.12 5.81
N ASP A 72 6.21 3.09 5.51
CA ASP A 72 7.58 3.25 5.02
C ASP A 72 7.59 3.98 3.66
N LEU A 73 6.67 3.64 2.75
CA LEU A 73 6.45 4.34 1.49
C LEU A 73 6.13 5.82 1.68
N ALA A 74 5.21 6.15 2.59
CA ALA A 74 4.85 7.53 2.87
C ALA A 74 5.99 8.34 3.52
N SER A 75 6.90 7.67 4.23
CA SER A 75 8.09 8.29 4.83
C SER A 75 9.27 8.47 3.87
N GLY A 76 9.15 8.03 2.62
CA GLY A 76 10.23 8.13 1.62
C GLY A 76 11.37 7.12 1.81
N ARG A 77 11.17 6.03 2.56
CA ARG A 77 12.21 5.00 2.76
C ARG A 77 12.55 4.17 1.52
N TYR A 78 11.79 4.32 0.44
CA TYR A 78 11.97 3.61 -0.83
C TYR A 78 12.30 4.54 -2.02
N THR A 79 12.52 5.83 -1.75
CA THR A 79 12.90 6.85 -2.75
C THR A 79 14.35 7.26 -2.62
#